data_AF-A0A6J2PC03-F1
#
_entry.id   AF-A0A6J2PC03-F1
#
_cell.length_a   1.000
_cell.length_b   1.000
_cell.length_c   1.000
_cell.angle_alpha   90.00
_cell.angle_beta   90.00
_cell.angle_gamma   90.00
#
_symmetry.space_group_name_H-M   'P 1'
#
loop_
_entity.id
_entity.type
_entity.pdbx_description
1 polymer ?
#
loop_
_entity_poly.entity_id
_entity_poly.type
_entity_poly.pdbx_seq_one_letter_code
_entity_poly.pdbx_strand_id
1 'polypeptide(L)'
;MSSVSVSSQEGRSLSRVSLSRSPVSPMTTQGIPSPAQLTKANAPVHIDVGGHMYTSSLATLTKYPESRISRLFNGTEPIVLDSLKQHYFIDRDGDIFRFILGFLRTCRLLLPEDFKTLVLVHRA
;
A
#
# COMPACT_ATOMS: atom_id res chain seq x y z
N MET A 1 64.52 3.02 19.53
CA MET A 1 64.87 3.72 20.78
C MET A 1 64.78 5.22 20.51
N SER A 2 64.35 5.98 21.52
CA SER A 2 64.18 7.43 21.58
C SER A 2 62.76 7.97 21.31
N SER A 3 62.06 8.04 22.43
CA SER A 3 60.88 8.81 22.80
C SER A 3 61.05 10.33 22.67
N VAL A 4 59.98 11.04 22.31
CA VAL A 4 59.69 12.38 22.83
C VAL A 4 58.19 12.50 23.08
N SER A 5 57.86 12.90 24.31
CA SER A 5 56.53 13.24 24.81
C SER A 5 56.30 14.74 24.66
N VAL A 6 55.10 15.17 24.26
CA VAL A 6 54.57 16.50 24.63
C VAL A 6 53.07 16.36 24.93
N SER A 7 52.71 16.78 26.14
CA SER A 7 51.37 16.97 26.65
C SER A 7 51.07 18.47 26.63
N SER A 8 49.84 18.88 26.31
CA SER A 8 49.04 19.82 27.12
C SER A 8 47.71 20.18 26.44
N GLN A 9 46.78 20.52 27.32
CA GLN A 9 45.33 20.58 27.20
C GLN A 9 44.85 21.84 26.48
N GLU A 10 43.61 21.83 25.97
CA GLU A 10 42.65 22.89 26.34
C GLU A 10 41.21 22.46 26.08
N GLY A 11 40.40 22.58 27.12
CA GLY A 11 39.01 22.16 27.15
C GLY A 11 38.10 23.11 26.38
N ARG A 12 37.10 22.52 25.73
CA ARG A 12 35.85 23.21 25.41
C ARG A 12 34.69 22.30 25.81
N SER A 13 34.36 22.40 27.10
CA SER A 13 33.10 21.92 27.64
C SER A 13 32.00 22.85 27.12
N LEU A 14 31.26 22.41 26.11
CA LEU A 14 29.99 23.04 25.76
C LEU A 14 28.88 22.26 26.45
N SER A 15 28.39 22.85 27.52
CA SER A 15 27.21 22.47 28.27
C SER A 15 26.05 22.19 27.32
N ARG A 16 25.56 20.95 27.36
CA ARG A 16 24.33 20.51 26.70
C ARG A 16 23.18 21.38 27.20
N VAL A 17 22.57 22.16 26.31
CA VAL A 17 21.29 22.81 26.58
C VAL A 17 20.23 21.71 26.69
N SER A 18 19.88 21.35 27.93
CA SER A 18 18.74 20.48 28.22
C SER A 18 17.46 21.28 27.99
N LEU A 19 16.94 21.22 26.76
CA LEU A 19 15.58 21.61 26.45
C LEU A 19 14.63 20.62 27.14
N SER A 20 14.18 20.94 28.34
CA SER A 20 13.04 20.29 28.97
C SER A 20 11.79 20.62 28.17
N ARG A 21 11.56 19.89 27.08
CA ARG A 21 10.25 19.82 26.44
C ARG A 21 9.32 19.11 27.41
N SER A 22 8.42 19.86 28.04
CA SER A 22 7.31 19.32 28.81
C SER A 22 6.54 18.31 27.95
N PRO A 23 6.20 17.11 28.46
CA PRO A 23 5.34 16.21 27.73
C PRO A 23 3.92 16.78 27.81
N VAL A 24 3.50 17.50 26.77
CA VAL A 24 2.09 17.78 26.58
C VAL A 24 1.44 16.42 26.32
N SER A 25 0.75 15.89 27.33
CA SER A 25 -0.07 14.70 27.18
C SER A 25 -1.08 14.95 26.04
N PRO A 26 -1.28 14.00 25.11
CA PRO A 26 -2.26 14.18 24.05
C PRO A 26 -3.64 14.31 24.69
N MET A 27 -4.20 15.52 24.65
CA MET A 27 -5.59 15.79 24.94
C MET A 27 -6.42 14.84 24.08
N THR A 28 -7.34 14.09 24.68
CA THR A 28 -8.14 13.08 24.02
C THR A 28 -8.94 13.69 22.87
N THR A 29 -8.50 13.46 21.63
CA THR A 29 -9.20 13.80 20.38
C THR A 29 -10.35 12.82 20.13
N GLN A 30 -11.27 12.72 21.08
CA GLN A 30 -12.46 11.87 20.94
C GLN A 30 -13.34 12.44 19.81
N GLY A 31 -13.36 11.77 18.66
CA GLY A 31 -14.28 12.04 17.56
C GLY A 31 -13.68 12.59 16.26
N ILE A 32 -12.41 13.02 16.24
CA ILE A 32 -11.75 13.45 14.99
C ILE A 32 -11.05 12.23 14.38
N PRO A 33 -11.38 11.82 13.15
CA PRO A 33 -10.66 10.75 12.46
C PRO A 33 -9.18 11.14 12.31
N SER A 34 -8.26 10.32 12.83
CA SER A 34 -6.85 10.48 12.55
C SER A 34 -6.51 9.85 11.20
N PRO A 35 -5.76 10.53 10.31
CA PRO A 35 -5.27 9.90 9.09
C PRO A 35 -4.45 8.65 9.42
N ALA A 36 -4.76 7.53 8.77
CA ALA A 36 -3.95 6.34 8.89
C ALA A 36 -2.56 6.56 8.28
N GLN A 37 -1.53 6.02 8.92
CA GLN A 37 -0.19 6.03 8.34
C GLN A 37 -0.18 5.20 7.05
N LEU A 38 0.28 5.81 5.96
CA LEU A 38 0.40 5.14 4.67
C LEU A 38 1.60 4.19 4.65
N THR A 39 1.35 2.98 4.18
CA THR A 39 2.33 1.90 3.99
C THR A 39 2.14 1.34 2.59
N LYS A 40 3.12 0.58 2.11
CA LYS A 40 2.97 -0.16 0.84
C LYS A 40 1.70 -1.01 0.80
N ALA A 41 1.32 -1.61 1.92
CA ALA A 41 0.19 -2.55 2.00
C ALA A 41 -1.18 -1.87 1.93
N ASN A 42 -1.34 -0.66 2.49
CA ASN A 42 -2.62 0.05 2.59
C ASN A 42 -2.73 1.27 1.67
N ALA A 43 -1.66 1.65 0.96
CA ALA A 43 -1.71 2.72 -0.03
C ALA A 43 -2.78 2.44 -1.11
N PRO A 44 -3.56 3.45 -1.51
CA PRO A 44 -4.49 3.33 -2.62
C PRO A 44 -3.77 2.93 -3.91
N VAL A 45 -4.33 1.94 -4.59
CA VAL A 45 -3.91 1.50 -5.92
C VAL A 45 -5.08 1.68 -6.86
N HIS A 46 -4.89 2.53 -7.87
CA HIS A 46 -5.89 2.79 -8.91
C HIS A 46 -5.69 1.85 -10.09
N ILE A 47 -6.80 1.28 -10.57
CA ILE A 47 -6.82 0.27 -11.64
C ILE A 47 -7.98 0.60 -12.57
N ASP A 48 -7.70 0.77 -13.85
CA ASP A 48 -8.68 0.80 -14.92
C ASP A 48 -8.86 -0.60 -15.47
N VAL A 49 -10.08 -1.13 -15.36
CA VAL A 49 -10.43 -2.46 -15.85
C VAL A 49 -11.47 -2.31 -16.97
N GLY A 50 -11.01 -2.34 -18.21
CA GLY A 50 -11.88 -2.19 -19.40
C GLY A 50 -12.72 -0.91 -19.38
N GLY A 51 -12.19 0.21 -18.88
CA GLY A 51 -12.88 1.49 -18.73
C GLY A 51 -13.50 1.74 -17.36
N HIS A 52 -13.50 0.75 -16.46
CA HIS A 52 -14.04 0.88 -15.11
C HIS A 52 -12.94 1.17 -14.09
N MET A 53 -13.02 2.33 -13.44
CA MET A 53 -12.06 2.74 -12.43
C MET A 53 -12.33 2.08 -11.07
N TYR A 54 -11.35 1.35 -10.58
CA TYR A 54 -11.33 0.73 -9.26
C TYR A 54 -10.21 1.31 -8.40
N THR A 55 -10.45 1.34 -7.09
CA THR A 55 -9.42 1.64 -6.09
C THR A 55 -9.36 0.50 -5.06
N SER A 56 -8.15 0.04 -4.76
CA SER A 56 -7.89 -1.02 -3.78
C SER A 56 -6.56 -0.77 -3.07
N SER A 57 -6.00 -1.80 -2.44
CA SER A 57 -4.69 -1.77 -1.77
C SER A 57 -3.86 -3.00 -2.15
N LEU A 58 -2.54 -2.93 -2.04
CA LEU A 58 -1.69 -4.09 -2.31
C LEU A 58 -2.03 -5.28 -1.40
N ALA A 59 -2.32 -5.04 -0.11
CA ALA A 59 -2.76 -6.10 0.80
C ALA A 59 -3.97 -6.90 0.28
N THR A 60 -4.90 -6.23 -0.40
CA THR A 60 -6.07 -6.87 -1.01
C THR A 60 -5.70 -7.61 -2.29
N LEU A 61 -4.95 -6.94 -3.17
CA LEU A 61 -4.63 -7.44 -4.51
C LEU A 61 -3.66 -8.63 -4.49
N THR A 62 -2.80 -8.72 -3.46
CA THR A 62 -1.82 -9.79 -3.29
C THR A 62 -2.21 -10.81 -2.21
N LYS A 63 -3.48 -10.83 -1.78
CA LYS A 63 -3.96 -11.70 -0.69
C LYS A 63 -3.83 -13.20 -1.02
N TYR A 64 -3.95 -13.56 -2.29
CA TYR A 64 -3.82 -14.94 -2.78
C TYR A 64 -2.63 -15.03 -3.73
N PRO A 65 -1.42 -15.42 -3.25
CA PRO A 65 -0.18 -15.38 -4.02
C PRO A 65 -0.23 -16.13 -5.35
N GLU A 66 -0.95 -17.25 -5.39
CA GLU A 66 -1.09 -18.11 -6.59
C GLU A 66 -2.00 -17.51 -7.67
N SER A 67 -2.76 -16.47 -7.34
CA SER A 67 -3.66 -15.82 -8.30
C SER A 67 -2.90 -14.93 -9.27
N ARG A 68 -3.41 -14.84 -10.51
CA ARG A 68 -2.83 -13.95 -11.52
C ARG A 68 -2.83 -12.49 -11.07
N ILE A 69 -3.89 -12.02 -10.41
CA ILE A 69 -3.95 -10.64 -9.92
C ILE A 69 -2.84 -10.37 -8.90
N SER A 70 -2.53 -11.33 -8.02
CA SER A 70 -1.40 -11.18 -7.10
C SER A 70 -0.08 -11.10 -7.86
N ARG A 71 0.13 -11.92 -8.89
CA ARG A 71 1.36 -11.88 -9.70
C ARG A 71 1.58 -10.54 -10.41
N LEU A 72 0.50 -9.90 -10.88
CA LEU A 72 0.57 -8.55 -11.46
C LEU A 72 1.00 -7.50 -10.42
N PHE A 73 0.45 -7.57 -9.20
CA PHE A 73 0.68 -6.54 -8.17
C PHE A 73 1.83 -6.84 -7.21
N ASN A 74 2.39 -8.05 -7.22
CA ASN A 74 3.61 -8.41 -6.50
C ASN A 74 4.88 -8.27 -7.36
N GLY A 75 4.73 -7.96 -8.66
CA GLY A 75 5.83 -7.74 -9.60
C GLY A 75 6.32 -8.99 -10.32
N THR A 76 5.66 -10.14 -10.17
CA THR A 76 6.00 -11.38 -10.89
C THR A 76 5.62 -11.29 -12.37
N GLU A 77 4.46 -10.72 -12.67
CA GLU A 77 3.99 -10.46 -14.04
C GLU A 77 3.98 -8.95 -14.31
N PRO A 78 4.39 -8.50 -15.50
CA PRO A 78 4.28 -7.10 -15.88
C PRO A 78 2.82 -6.68 -16.02
N ILE A 79 2.51 -5.44 -15.64
CA ILE A 79 1.19 -4.81 -15.77
C ILE A 79 1.34 -3.48 -16.49
N VAL A 80 0.37 -3.14 -17.34
CA VAL A 80 0.33 -1.86 -18.05
C VAL A 80 0.07 -0.73 -17.05
N LEU A 81 0.83 0.34 -17.14
CA LEU A 81 0.65 1.57 -16.39
C LEU A 81 0.35 2.70 -17.39
N ASP A 82 -0.79 3.38 -17.24
CA ASP A 82 -1.05 4.62 -17.96
C ASP A 82 -0.14 5.70 -17.36
N SER A 83 0.86 6.13 -18.12
CA SER A 83 1.86 7.10 -17.66
C SER A 83 1.32 8.52 -17.52
N LEU A 84 0.20 8.86 -18.19
CA LEU A 84 -0.41 10.18 -18.10
C LEU A 84 -1.30 10.27 -16.87
N LYS A 85 -2.13 9.25 -16.65
CA LYS A 85 -3.12 9.23 -15.57
C LYS A 85 -2.63 8.52 -14.29
N GLN A 86 -1.48 7.84 -14.33
CA GLN A 86 -0.84 7.17 -13.20
C GLN A 86 -1.71 6.10 -12.52
N HIS A 87 -2.39 5.28 -13.32
CA HIS A 87 -3.12 4.10 -12.85
C HIS A 87 -2.81 2.88 -13.71
N TYR A 88 -2.94 1.70 -13.11
CA TYR A 88 -2.74 0.44 -13.83
C TYR A 88 -3.90 0.16 -14.77
N PHE A 89 -3.65 -0.60 -15.84
CA PHE A 89 -4.66 -1.01 -16.80
C PHE A 89 -4.76 -2.53 -16.92
N ILE A 90 -5.99 -3.02 -16.96
CA ILE A 90 -6.34 -4.43 -17.19
C ILE A 90 -7.41 -4.49 -18.27
N ASP A 91 -7.09 -5.15 -19.39
CA ASP A 91 -8.01 -5.39 -20.50
C ASP A 91 -8.99 -6.54 -20.19
N ARG A 92 -9.93 -6.29 -19.27
CA ARG A 92 -10.99 -7.23 -18.86
C ARG A 92 -12.28 -6.51 -18.57
N ASP A 93 -13.35 -7.27 -18.43
CA ASP A 93 -14.68 -6.79 -18.04
C ASP A 93 -14.65 -6.19 -16.62
N GLY A 94 -14.93 -4.90 -16.54
CA GLY A 94 -14.97 -4.17 -15.28
C GLY A 94 -16.12 -4.55 -14.36
N ASP A 95 -17.31 -4.85 -14.88
CA ASP A 95 -18.47 -5.24 -14.06
C ASP A 95 -18.22 -6.56 -13.33
N ILE A 96 -17.59 -7.51 -14.03
CA ILE A 96 -17.16 -8.78 -13.44
C ILE A 96 -16.06 -8.57 -12.40
N PHE A 97 -15.13 -7.65 -12.66
CA PHE A 97 -14.02 -7.36 -11.73
C PHE A 97 -14.48 -6.89 -10.36
N ARG A 98 -15.64 -6.21 -10.27
CA ARG A 98 -16.26 -5.85 -8.98
C ARG A 98 -16.41 -7.06 -8.05
N PHE A 99 -16.82 -8.21 -8.57
CA PHE A 99 -17.02 -9.43 -7.79
C PHE A 99 -15.69 -10.07 -7.38
N ILE A 100 -14.69 -10.04 -8.27
CA ILE A 100 -13.31 -10.46 -7.96
C ILE A 100 -12.79 -9.64 -6.79
N LEU A 101 -12.91 -8.31 -6.86
CA LEU A 101 -12.44 -7.41 -5.81
C LEU A 101 -13.23 -7.59 -4.49
N GLY A 102 -14.54 -7.82 -4.59
CA GLY A 102 -15.39 -8.17 -3.45
C GLY A 102 -14.94 -9.46 -2.75
N PHE A 103 -14.60 -10.50 -3.52
CA PHE A 103 -14.06 -11.74 -3.00
C PHE A 103 -12.71 -11.52 -2.30
N LEU A 104 -11.78 -10.78 -2.91
CA LEU A 104 -10.47 -10.51 -2.30
C LEU A 104 -10.60 -9.81 -0.93
N ARG A 105 -11.54 -8.87 -0.80
CA ARG A 105 -11.80 -8.14 0.45
C ARG A 105 -12.39 -9.04 1.53
N THR A 106 -13.43 -9.81 1.18
CA THR A 106 -14.31 -10.47 2.18
C THR A 106 -14.10 -11.99 2.31
N CYS A 107 -13.33 -12.60 1.40
CA CYS A 107 -13.27 -14.05 1.21
C CYS A 107 -14.64 -14.70 0.90
N ARG A 108 -15.63 -13.92 0.45
CA ARG A 108 -16.97 -14.41 0.11
C ARG A 108 -17.33 -14.00 -1.30
N LEU A 109 -17.86 -14.95 -2.06
CA LEU A 109 -18.37 -14.70 -3.41
C LEU A 109 -19.86 -14.36 -3.31
N LEU A 110 -20.18 -13.07 -3.41
CA LEU A 110 -21.54 -12.56 -3.37
C LEU A 110 -21.95 -12.15 -4.80
N LEU A 111 -22.67 -13.04 -5.47
CA LEU A 111 -23.22 -12.81 -6.79
C LEU A 111 -24.72 -12.47 -6.67
N PRO A 112 -25.27 -11.60 -7.54
CA PRO A 112 -26.71 -11.44 -7.70
C PRO A 112 -27.38 -12.77 -8.01
N GLU A 113 -28.61 -12.96 -7.56
CA GLU A 113 -29.38 -14.21 -7.80
C GLU A 113 -29.58 -14.50 -9.29
N ASP A 114 -29.63 -13.45 -10.10
CA ASP A 114 -29.81 -13.49 -11.55
C ASP A 114 -28.48 -13.43 -12.32
N PHE A 115 -27.34 -13.68 -11.66
CA PHE A 115 -26.03 -13.70 -12.31
C PHE A 115 -25.98 -14.83 -13.36
N LYS A 116 -26.41 -14.50 -14.57
CA LYS A 116 -26.30 -15.38 -15.74
C LYS A 116 -24.81 -15.63 -15.96
N THR A 117 -24.42 -16.90 -15.90
CA THR A 117 -23.07 -17.41 -16.16
C THR A 117 -22.59 -17.04 -17.56
N LEU A 118 -22.25 -15.77 -17.81
CA LEU A 118 -21.92 -15.29 -19.16
C LEU A 118 -20.43 -15.42 -19.52
N VAL A 119 -19.56 -15.94 -18.65
CA VAL A 119 -18.11 -16.01 -18.95
C VAL A 119 -17.43 -17.23 -18.32
N LEU A 120 -18.03 -18.42 -18.38
CA LEU A 120 -17.34 -19.65 -17.93
C LEU A 120 -17.13 -20.71 -19.01
N VAL A 121 -17.39 -20.40 -20.30
CA VAL A 121 -17.28 -21.42 -21.36
C VAL A 121 -16.28 -21.09 -22.49
N HIS A 122 -15.75 -19.87 -22.65
CA HIS A 122 -15.00 -19.57 -23.89
C HIS A 122 -13.47 -19.49 -23.85
N ARG A 123 -12.79 -19.81 -22.73
CA ARG A 123 -11.31 -19.95 -22.71
C ARG A 123 -10.84 -20.93 -21.63
N ALA A 124 -10.98 -22.22 -21.91
CA ALA A 124 -9.97 -23.20 -21.53
C ALA A 124 -8.75 -23.05 -22.45
#